data_AF-A0A544QLW9-F1
#
_entry.id   AF-A0A544QLW9-F1
#
_cell.length_a   1.000
_cell.length_b   1.000
_cell.length_c   1.000
_cell.angle_alpha   90.00
_cell.angle_beta   90.00
_cell.angle_gamma   90.00
#
_symmetry.space_group_name_H-M   'P 1'
#
loop_
_entity.id
_entity.type
_entity.pdbx_description
1 polymer ?
#
loop_
_entity_poly.entity_id
_entity_poly.type
_entity_poly.pdbx_seq_one_letter_code
_entity_poly.pdbx_strand_id
1 'polypeptide(L)'
;MSFGDLIRDNSEKLRLVGYFVVVIAVAAPLFSSLGEAWQRSDIFKQLIQTPGALGIVSVEQLSAFLFGVYAGLLLLLILDPKKRIQGLLLGFGTISALIALQSQGLFLPNIDFVANIPLVVGGVVLGGIAGGGRNLFEIQTADALEFRRAASLLFFILSAITIVGLIEYHVSFPQVINPVFGEGTVDIVVPDNPSVEFNSGGLIGNVVLSVIFIVTLRSFFEYDSAEDFFILGPVGSGKSLFLVGKYLEALDDAAARDADTPMTPSADLMELVSEVDAASEDAGWELGATAVDDVKNLEFNYVKGSVFPKNIRIGSLDYAGEYLDQLPNALASAPEEIDDSILRRLAQRVREANTLVLILDMERYEGDESLGIESYFDILDATDSTKVLLVATKCDVLAEEFEDEMGLDPVMYFDDFKDYVNETLVQNDQTVRTLVQDTAGSEIHPVYYQTTERNGERVPMRDVNGNVQTMGFNELLDKMG
;
A
#
# COMPACT_ATOMS: atom_id res chain seq x y z
N MET A 1 -14.22 24.08 5.68
CA MET A 1 -13.14 23.21 5.16
C MET A 1 -11.84 23.98 5.22
N SER A 2 -11.00 23.68 6.21
CA SER A 2 -9.70 24.32 6.42
C SER A 2 -8.68 23.81 5.40
N PHE A 3 -7.66 24.61 5.08
CA PHE A 3 -6.51 24.16 4.28
C PHE A 3 -5.80 22.95 4.95
N GLY A 4 -5.91 22.82 6.27
CA GLY A 4 -5.43 21.65 7.02
C GLY A 4 -6.22 20.37 6.70
N ASP A 5 -7.54 20.45 6.58
CA ASP A 5 -8.41 19.31 6.26
C ASP A 5 -8.15 18.82 4.84
N LEU A 6 -7.97 19.77 3.91
CA LEU A 6 -7.70 19.48 2.50
C LEU A 6 -6.33 18.83 2.28
N ILE A 7 -5.33 19.13 3.12
CA ILE A 7 -4.01 18.49 3.13
C ILE A 7 -4.07 17.10 3.79
N ARG A 8 -4.89 16.91 4.82
CA ARG A 8 -5.01 15.62 5.52
C ARG A 8 -5.66 14.57 4.59
N ASP A 9 -6.74 14.95 3.90
CA ASP A 9 -7.44 14.10 2.94
C ASP A 9 -6.67 13.85 1.64
N ASN A 10 -5.78 14.76 1.22
CA ASN A 10 -4.99 14.62 -0.01
C ASN A 10 -3.49 14.42 0.24
N SER A 11 -3.10 14.04 1.45
CA SER A 11 -1.69 13.89 1.84
C SER A 11 -0.94 12.90 0.94
N GLU A 12 -1.64 11.86 0.47
CA GLU A 12 -1.11 10.88 -0.47
C GLU A 12 -0.84 11.48 -1.85
N LYS A 13 -1.84 12.18 -2.43
CA LYS A 13 -1.71 12.84 -3.74
C LYS A 13 -0.58 13.88 -3.73
N LEU A 14 -0.45 14.62 -2.63
CA LEU A 14 0.62 15.59 -2.43
C LEU A 14 2.00 14.93 -2.38
N ARG A 15 2.15 13.78 -1.72
CA ARG A 15 3.41 13.03 -1.70
C ARG A 15 3.77 12.49 -3.09
N LEU A 16 2.79 11.95 -3.85
CA LEU A 16 3.01 11.51 -5.24
C LEU A 16 3.53 12.64 -6.11
N VAL A 17 2.81 13.77 -6.09
CA VAL A 17 3.18 14.95 -6.88
C VAL A 17 4.53 15.46 -6.43
N GLY A 18 4.81 15.44 -5.13
CA GLY A 18 6.13 15.74 -4.56
C GLY A 18 7.24 14.85 -5.16
N TYR A 19 7.09 13.53 -5.10
CA TYR A 19 8.04 12.59 -5.69
C TYR A 19 8.18 12.79 -7.19
N PHE A 20 7.08 12.96 -7.91
CA PHE A 20 7.07 13.20 -9.35
C PHE A 20 7.80 14.49 -9.73
N VAL A 21 7.53 15.58 -9.03
CA VAL A 21 8.19 16.88 -9.24
C VAL A 21 9.69 16.74 -8.97
N VAL A 22 10.09 16.04 -7.91
CA VAL A 22 11.51 15.77 -7.63
C VAL A 22 12.13 14.91 -8.73
N VAL A 23 11.47 13.83 -9.15
CA VAL A 23 11.95 12.97 -10.25
C VAL A 23 12.14 13.79 -11.52
N ILE A 24 11.17 14.60 -11.93
CA ILE A 24 11.29 15.44 -13.13
C ILE A 24 12.40 16.48 -12.99
N ALA A 25 12.45 17.17 -11.84
CA ALA A 25 13.43 18.22 -11.59
C ALA A 25 14.87 17.69 -11.61
N VAL A 26 15.07 16.46 -11.11
CA VAL A 26 16.37 15.79 -11.13
C VAL A 26 16.64 15.10 -12.47
N ALA A 27 15.62 14.56 -13.13
CA ALA A 27 15.74 13.87 -14.40
C ALA A 27 16.26 14.78 -15.51
N ALA A 28 15.78 16.01 -15.63
CA ALA A 28 16.19 16.92 -16.70
C ALA A 28 17.73 17.17 -16.76
N PRO A 29 18.40 17.61 -15.67
CA PRO A 29 19.86 17.78 -15.69
C PRO A 29 20.59 16.45 -15.84
N LEU A 30 20.05 15.36 -15.29
CA LEU A 30 20.65 14.03 -15.36
C LEU A 30 20.59 13.46 -16.78
N PHE A 31 19.51 13.64 -17.53
CA PHE A 31 19.44 13.25 -18.94
C PHE A 31 20.33 14.11 -19.85
N SER A 32 20.55 15.38 -19.50
CA SER A 32 21.55 16.20 -20.17
C SER A 32 22.96 15.66 -19.95
N SER A 33 23.31 15.31 -18.71
CA SER A 33 24.64 14.74 -18.42
C SER A 33 24.81 13.34 -19.03
N LEU A 34 23.76 12.53 -19.09
CA LEU A 34 23.78 11.23 -19.78
C LEU A 34 24.00 11.37 -21.30
N GLY A 35 23.41 12.39 -21.93
CA GLY A 35 23.63 12.67 -23.35
C GLY A 35 25.07 13.09 -23.64
N GLU A 36 25.64 13.96 -22.81
CA GLU A 36 27.08 14.30 -22.86
C GLU A 36 27.97 13.08 -22.58
N ALA A 37 27.59 12.25 -21.61
CA ALA A 37 28.30 11.02 -21.27
C ALA A 37 28.35 10.08 -22.48
N TRP A 38 27.26 9.94 -23.23
CA TRP A 38 27.24 9.14 -24.46
C TRP A 38 28.18 9.68 -25.54
N GLN A 39 28.24 11.00 -25.72
CA GLN A 39 29.13 11.61 -26.70
C GLN A 39 30.61 11.41 -26.36
N ARG A 40 30.93 11.40 -25.06
CA ARG A 40 32.27 11.17 -24.51
C ARG A 40 32.59 9.70 -24.24
N SER A 41 31.60 8.83 -24.29
CA SER A 41 31.77 7.44 -23.88
C SER A 41 32.71 6.71 -24.82
N ASP A 42 33.71 6.08 -24.20
CA ASP A 42 34.67 5.24 -24.90
C ASP A 42 34.24 3.77 -24.80
N ILE A 43 34.09 3.21 -23.59
CA ILE A 43 33.85 1.77 -23.40
C ILE A 43 32.44 1.37 -23.82
N PHE A 44 31.42 2.03 -23.26
CA PHE A 44 30.04 1.62 -23.50
C PHE A 44 29.63 1.81 -24.98
N LYS A 45 30.11 2.89 -25.60
CA LYS A 45 29.94 3.12 -27.03
C LYS A 45 30.64 2.05 -27.87
N GLN A 46 31.87 1.66 -27.54
CA GLN A 46 32.58 0.55 -28.22
C GLN A 46 31.79 -0.76 -28.11
N LEU A 47 31.28 -1.09 -26.92
CA LEU A 47 30.50 -2.31 -26.69
C LEU A 47 29.22 -2.34 -27.53
N ILE A 48 28.50 -1.22 -27.61
CA ILE A 48 27.26 -1.10 -28.41
C ILE A 48 27.55 -1.07 -29.91
N GLN A 49 28.66 -0.49 -30.34
CA GLN A 49 29.05 -0.39 -31.75
C GLN A 49 29.64 -1.67 -32.32
N THR A 50 30.26 -2.51 -31.48
CA THR A 50 30.94 -3.74 -31.90
C THR A 50 30.02 -4.72 -32.65
N PRO A 51 28.81 -5.06 -32.17
CA PRO A 51 27.87 -5.90 -32.94
C PRO A 51 27.51 -5.32 -34.31
N GLY A 52 27.45 -3.98 -34.42
CA GLY A 52 27.18 -3.29 -35.68
C GLY A 52 28.34 -3.40 -36.65
N ALA A 53 29.57 -3.24 -36.17
CA ALA A 53 30.77 -3.41 -36.99
C ALA A 53 30.95 -4.84 -37.48
N LEU A 54 30.56 -5.84 -36.68
CA LEU A 54 30.53 -7.25 -37.08
C LEU A 54 29.37 -7.61 -38.03
N GLY A 55 28.50 -6.65 -38.37
CA GLY A 55 27.33 -6.88 -39.23
C GLY A 55 26.23 -7.73 -38.59
N ILE A 56 26.24 -7.88 -37.26
CA ILE A 56 25.27 -8.72 -36.53
C ILE A 56 23.97 -7.93 -36.31
N VAL A 57 24.06 -6.74 -35.67
CA VAL A 57 22.93 -5.86 -35.37
C VAL A 57 23.43 -4.41 -35.36
N SER A 58 22.76 -3.50 -36.07
CA SER A 58 23.15 -2.08 -36.05
C SER A 58 22.85 -1.43 -34.68
N VAL A 59 23.56 -0.34 -34.35
CA VAL A 59 23.31 0.43 -33.12
C VAL A 59 21.87 0.92 -33.06
N GLU A 60 21.32 1.31 -34.21
CA GLU A 60 19.93 1.70 -34.37
C GLU A 60 18.96 0.55 -34.03
N GLN A 61 19.18 -0.64 -34.62
CA GLN A 61 18.38 -1.83 -34.37
C GLN A 61 18.42 -2.26 -32.89
N LEU A 62 19.61 -2.25 -32.28
CA LEU A 62 19.78 -2.57 -30.87
C LEU A 62 19.08 -1.54 -29.97
N SER A 63 19.20 -0.25 -30.28
CA SER A 63 18.54 0.83 -29.53
C SER A 63 17.02 0.74 -29.62
N ALA A 64 16.49 0.48 -30.82
CA ALA A 64 15.05 0.28 -31.05
C ALA A 64 14.52 -0.93 -30.28
N PHE A 65 15.26 -2.03 -30.27
CA PHE A 65 14.92 -3.23 -29.51
C PHE A 65 14.92 -2.99 -28.00
N LEU A 66 15.98 -2.40 -27.44
CA LEU A 66 16.08 -2.10 -26.00
C LEU A 66 15.01 -1.10 -25.54
N PHE A 67 14.70 -0.10 -26.38
CA PHE A 67 13.58 0.79 -26.12
C PHE A 67 12.24 0.05 -26.12
N GLY A 68 12.05 -0.91 -27.04
CA GLY A 68 10.91 -1.81 -27.02
C GLY A 68 10.80 -2.58 -25.69
N VAL A 69 11.91 -3.15 -25.19
CA VAL A 69 11.93 -3.85 -23.88
C VAL A 69 11.50 -2.91 -22.76
N TYR A 70 12.08 -1.71 -22.69
CA TYR A 70 11.70 -0.69 -21.73
C TYR A 70 10.21 -0.32 -21.83
N ALA A 71 9.70 -0.09 -23.04
CA ALA A 71 8.31 0.27 -23.28
C ALA A 71 7.34 -0.85 -22.91
N GLY A 72 7.71 -2.11 -23.13
CA GLY A 72 6.93 -3.28 -22.70
C GLY A 72 6.81 -3.35 -21.18
N LEU A 73 7.91 -3.13 -20.45
CA LEU A 73 7.89 -3.07 -18.99
C LEU A 73 7.07 -1.90 -18.46
N LEU A 74 7.19 -0.72 -19.08
CA LEU A 74 6.41 0.46 -18.73
C LEU A 74 4.91 0.23 -18.98
N LEU A 75 4.56 -0.44 -20.08
CA LEU A 75 3.18 -0.76 -20.41
C LEU A 75 2.57 -1.71 -19.37
N LEU A 76 3.31 -2.74 -18.92
CA LEU A 76 2.85 -3.59 -17.82
C LEU A 76 2.56 -2.79 -16.54
N LEU A 77 3.42 -1.82 -16.21
CA LEU A 77 3.22 -0.97 -15.04
C LEU A 77 1.98 -0.05 -15.18
N ILE A 78 1.66 0.38 -16.40
CA ILE A 78 0.45 1.16 -16.68
C ILE A 78 -0.81 0.27 -16.62
N LEU A 79 -0.70 -1.00 -16.99
CA LEU A 79 -1.81 -1.97 -16.92
C LEU A 79 -2.06 -2.50 -15.51
N ASP A 80 -1.04 -2.49 -14.64
CA ASP A 80 -1.16 -2.84 -13.22
C ASP A 80 -2.09 -1.83 -12.52
N PRO A 81 -3.28 -2.24 -12.02
CA PRO A 81 -4.22 -1.31 -11.39
C PRO A 81 -3.63 -0.58 -10.18
N LYS A 82 -2.70 -1.22 -9.46
CA LYS A 82 -2.07 -0.64 -8.27
C LYS A 82 -0.98 0.36 -8.60
N LYS A 83 -0.27 0.15 -9.70
CA LYS A 83 0.87 0.98 -10.11
C LYS A 83 0.56 1.87 -11.32
N ARG A 84 -0.66 1.87 -11.84
CA ARG A 84 -1.08 2.59 -13.06
C ARG A 84 -0.66 4.06 -13.07
N ILE A 85 -0.89 4.78 -11.97
CA ILE A 85 -0.54 6.20 -11.89
C ILE A 85 0.98 6.39 -11.89
N GLN A 86 1.71 5.53 -11.18
CA GLN A 86 3.18 5.55 -11.21
C GLN A 86 3.69 5.26 -12.63
N GLY A 87 3.09 4.30 -13.33
CA GLY A 87 3.37 4.01 -14.74
C GLY A 87 3.09 5.20 -15.67
N LEU A 88 1.95 5.89 -15.51
CA LEU A 88 1.62 7.07 -16.29
C LEU A 88 2.60 8.22 -16.05
N LEU A 89 2.94 8.49 -14.78
CA LEU A 89 3.91 9.52 -14.41
C LEU A 89 5.31 9.20 -14.94
N LEU A 90 5.75 7.94 -14.83
CA LEU A 90 7.01 7.51 -15.44
C LEU A 90 6.98 7.66 -16.97
N GLY A 91 5.84 7.38 -17.60
CA GLY A 91 5.62 7.63 -19.03
C GLY A 91 5.78 9.09 -19.41
N PHE A 92 5.24 10.03 -18.63
CA PHE A 92 5.50 11.46 -18.82
C PHE A 92 6.98 11.80 -18.65
N GLY A 93 7.64 11.26 -17.62
CA GLY A 93 9.07 11.41 -17.43
C GLY A 93 9.89 10.93 -18.62
N THR A 94 9.50 9.80 -19.22
CA THR A 94 10.13 9.25 -20.44
C THR A 94 9.93 10.14 -21.64
N ILE A 95 8.73 10.70 -21.85
CA ILE A 95 8.49 11.67 -22.93
C ILE A 95 9.41 12.88 -22.75
N SER A 96 9.52 13.42 -21.53
CA SER A 96 10.44 14.52 -21.24
C SER A 96 11.91 14.15 -21.50
N ALA A 97 12.33 12.94 -21.12
CA ALA A 97 13.67 12.42 -21.38
C ALA A 97 13.96 12.31 -22.89
N LEU A 98 13.00 11.80 -23.67
CA LEU A 98 13.12 11.67 -25.13
C LEU A 98 13.24 13.03 -25.82
N ILE A 99 12.47 14.04 -25.36
CA ILE A 99 12.59 15.42 -25.87
C ILE A 99 13.98 16.00 -25.54
N ALA A 100 14.50 15.74 -24.34
CA ALA A 100 15.83 16.21 -23.93
C ALA A 100 16.97 15.52 -24.71
N LEU A 101 16.83 14.24 -25.06
CA LEU A 101 17.77 13.54 -25.92
C LEU A 101 17.67 14.03 -27.37
N GLN A 102 16.45 14.24 -27.87
CA GLN A 102 16.21 14.76 -29.22
C GLN A 102 16.84 16.15 -29.42
N SER A 103 16.75 17.04 -28.43
CA SER A 103 17.35 18.38 -28.53
C SER A 103 18.88 18.35 -28.63
N GLN A 104 19.51 17.28 -28.15
CA GLN A 104 20.95 17.02 -28.28
C GLN A 104 21.32 16.25 -29.56
N GLY A 105 20.35 15.99 -30.44
CA GLY A 105 20.55 15.18 -31.64
C GLY A 105 20.74 13.69 -31.34
N LEU A 106 20.32 13.22 -30.17
CA LEU A 106 20.48 11.84 -29.71
C LEU A 106 19.14 11.07 -29.79
N PHE A 107 19.25 9.75 -29.95
CA PHE A 107 18.13 8.81 -29.95
C PHE A 107 17.10 9.02 -31.07
N LEU A 108 16.04 9.83 -30.89
CA LEU A 108 14.94 9.97 -31.85
C LEU A 108 15.39 10.38 -33.27
N PRO A 109 16.35 11.30 -33.46
CA PRO A 109 16.84 11.66 -34.79
C PRO A 109 17.67 10.57 -35.48
N ASN A 110 18.16 9.57 -34.72
CA ASN A 110 19.08 8.54 -35.21
C ASN A 110 18.41 7.18 -35.39
N ILE A 111 17.10 7.06 -35.13
CA ILE A 111 16.37 5.81 -35.21
C ILE A 111 15.16 5.99 -36.15
N ASP A 112 15.16 5.25 -37.25
CA ASP A 112 13.98 5.04 -38.06
C ASP A 112 13.10 3.98 -37.41
N PHE A 113 12.22 4.43 -36.51
CA PHE A 113 11.28 3.54 -35.83
C PHE A 113 10.34 2.80 -36.79
N VAL A 114 10.07 3.37 -37.97
CA VAL A 114 9.19 2.75 -38.98
C VAL A 114 9.90 1.55 -39.61
N ALA A 115 11.17 1.70 -39.97
CA ALA A 115 11.98 0.59 -40.47
C ALA A 115 12.23 -0.49 -39.41
N ASN A 116 12.26 -0.10 -38.12
CA ASN A 116 12.58 -0.98 -37.01
C ASN A 116 11.37 -1.49 -36.20
N ILE A 117 10.13 -1.31 -36.69
CA ILE A 117 8.90 -1.78 -36.01
C ILE A 117 9.02 -3.24 -35.51
N PRO A 118 9.50 -4.22 -36.31
CA PRO A 118 9.59 -5.60 -35.84
C PRO A 118 10.49 -5.77 -34.61
N LEU A 119 11.56 -4.98 -34.50
CA LEU A 119 12.47 -5.01 -33.37
C LEU A 119 11.88 -4.33 -32.14
N VAL A 120 11.17 -3.20 -32.33
CA VAL A 120 10.46 -2.54 -31.24
C VAL A 120 9.38 -3.47 -30.67
N VAL A 121 8.58 -4.09 -31.54
CA VAL A 121 7.55 -5.06 -31.13
C VAL A 121 8.18 -6.28 -30.45
N GLY A 122 9.26 -6.82 -31.01
CA GLY A 122 10.00 -7.92 -30.38
C GLY A 122 10.54 -7.55 -28.99
N GLY A 123 11.03 -6.32 -28.83
CA GLY A 123 11.44 -5.76 -27.55
C GLY A 123 10.27 -5.66 -26.58
N VAL A 124 9.14 -5.08 -27.00
CA VAL A 124 7.92 -4.96 -26.18
C VAL A 124 7.44 -6.32 -25.69
N VAL A 125 7.42 -7.32 -26.57
CA VAL A 125 7.06 -8.70 -26.21
C VAL A 125 8.03 -9.28 -25.19
N LEU A 126 9.35 -9.12 -25.40
CA LEU A 126 10.36 -9.61 -24.45
C LEU A 126 10.25 -8.91 -23.10
N GLY A 127 10.08 -7.59 -23.08
CA GLY A 127 9.86 -6.79 -21.87
C GLY A 127 8.59 -7.22 -21.14
N GLY A 128 7.51 -7.46 -21.89
CA GLY A 128 6.28 -8.06 -21.39
C GLY A 128 6.54 -9.40 -20.71
N ILE A 129 7.13 -10.37 -21.43
CA ILE A 129 7.42 -11.71 -20.87
C ILE A 129 8.34 -11.62 -19.64
N ALA A 130 9.39 -10.79 -19.68
CA ALA A 130 10.34 -10.65 -18.58
C ALA A 130 9.71 -9.99 -17.34
N GLY A 131 8.92 -8.94 -17.52
CA GLY A 131 8.27 -8.20 -16.42
C GLY A 131 6.99 -8.86 -15.90
N GLY A 132 6.25 -9.55 -16.76
CA GLY A 132 4.99 -10.18 -16.44
C GLY A 132 5.11 -11.63 -16.00
N GLY A 133 6.12 -12.36 -16.47
CA GLY A 133 6.42 -13.72 -16.03
C GLY A 133 5.24 -14.69 -16.20
N ARG A 134 4.92 -15.43 -15.13
CA ARG A 134 3.79 -16.38 -15.10
C ARG A 134 2.43 -15.67 -14.99
N ASN A 135 2.40 -14.50 -14.35
CA ASN A 135 1.20 -13.71 -14.11
C ASN A 135 0.53 -13.23 -15.41
N LEU A 136 1.26 -13.20 -16.54
CA LEU A 136 0.67 -12.91 -17.86
C LEU A 136 -0.29 -13.99 -18.39
N PHE A 137 -0.13 -15.22 -17.90
CA PHE A 137 -0.91 -16.37 -18.35
C PHE A 137 -1.93 -16.83 -17.31
N GLU A 138 -1.88 -16.27 -16.10
CA GLU A 138 -2.84 -16.50 -15.02
C GLU A 138 -4.04 -15.53 -15.16
N ILE A 139 -4.74 -15.60 -16.28
CA ILE A 139 -5.93 -14.78 -16.58
C ILE A 139 -7.18 -15.29 -15.81
N GLN A 140 -7.05 -16.34 -14.98
CA GLN A 140 -8.19 -17.06 -14.39
C GLN A 140 -8.23 -17.08 -12.86
N THR A 141 -7.34 -16.40 -12.16
CA THR A 141 -7.39 -16.30 -10.69
C THR A 141 -7.96 -14.96 -10.28
N ALA A 142 -8.80 -14.98 -9.25
CA ALA A 142 -9.51 -13.80 -8.74
C ALA A 142 -8.59 -12.70 -8.20
N ASP A 143 -7.27 -12.91 -8.10
CA ASP A 143 -6.31 -11.95 -7.57
C ASP A 143 -6.02 -10.80 -8.55
N ALA A 144 -5.94 -9.57 -8.02
CA ALA A 144 -5.59 -8.40 -8.81
C ALA A 144 -4.24 -8.59 -9.52
N LEU A 145 -4.20 -8.29 -10.82
CA LEU A 145 -2.99 -8.42 -11.66
C LEU A 145 -1.89 -7.46 -11.18
N GLU A 146 -0.91 -8.00 -10.45
CA GLU A 146 0.29 -7.26 -10.01
C GLU A 146 1.53 -7.69 -10.80
N PHE A 147 2.25 -6.71 -11.35
CA PHE A 147 3.49 -6.93 -12.11
C PHE A 147 4.73 -6.42 -11.36
N ARG A 148 4.95 -6.92 -10.13
CA ARG A 148 6.08 -6.52 -9.26
C ARG A 148 7.45 -6.60 -9.93
N ARG A 149 7.64 -7.60 -10.81
CA ARG A 149 8.89 -7.77 -11.57
C ARG A 149 9.10 -6.66 -12.59
N ALA A 150 8.05 -6.13 -13.21
CA ALA A 150 8.16 -5.04 -14.17
C ALA A 150 8.70 -3.77 -13.49
N ALA A 151 8.15 -3.40 -12.32
CA ALA A 151 8.64 -2.28 -11.51
C ALA A 151 10.11 -2.46 -11.10
N SER A 152 10.47 -3.66 -10.62
CA SER A 152 11.84 -3.97 -10.23
C SER A 152 12.82 -3.88 -11.40
N LEU A 153 12.46 -4.44 -12.56
CA LEU A 153 13.30 -4.38 -13.77
C LEU A 153 13.46 -2.94 -14.27
N LEU A 154 12.40 -2.13 -14.26
CA LEU A 154 12.48 -0.71 -14.60
C LEU A 154 13.42 0.05 -13.67
N PHE A 155 13.30 -0.18 -12.35
CA PHE A 155 14.21 0.40 -11.36
C PHE A 155 15.67 0.04 -11.66
N PHE A 156 15.97 -1.24 -11.92
CA PHE A 156 17.33 -1.68 -12.22
C PHE A 156 17.86 -1.09 -13.53
N ILE A 157 17.04 -1.05 -14.59
CA ILE A 157 17.44 -0.47 -15.88
C ILE A 157 17.77 1.02 -15.72
N LEU A 158 16.88 1.80 -15.10
CA LEU A 158 17.08 3.24 -14.92
C LEU A 158 18.25 3.55 -13.99
N SER A 159 18.43 2.75 -12.93
CA SER A 159 19.57 2.88 -12.03
C SER A 159 20.89 2.52 -12.71
N ALA A 160 20.91 1.45 -13.52
CA ALA A 160 22.09 1.05 -14.27
C ALA A 160 22.49 2.11 -15.30
N ILE A 161 21.53 2.65 -16.07
CA ILE A 161 21.78 3.75 -17.01
C ILE A 161 22.37 4.96 -16.28
N THR A 162 21.80 5.32 -15.13
CA THR A 162 22.28 6.44 -14.31
C THR A 162 23.70 6.24 -13.81
N ILE A 163 24.02 5.07 -13.26
CA ILE A 163 25.34 4.75 -12.70
C ILE A 163 26.39 4.66 -13.81
N VAL A 164 26.09 3.93 -14.90
CA VAL A 164 27.01 3.77 -16.03
C VAL A 164 27.29 5.12 -16.68
N GLY A 165 26.25 5.93 -16.91
CA GLY A 165 26.45 7.25 -17.49
C GLY A 165 27.19 8.22 -16.57
N LEU A 166 27.02 8.13 -15.24
CA LEU A 166 27.83 8.89 -14.29
C LEU A 166 29.32 8.51 -14.38
N ILE A 167 29.62 7.21 -14.48
CA ILE A 167 31.00 6.72 -14.64
C ILE A 167 31.59 7.21 -15.95
N GLU A 168 30.90 7.01 -17.07
CA GLU A 168 31.35 7.42 -18.41
C GLU A 168 31.49 8.94 -18.57
N TYR A 169 30.72 9.73 -17.80
CA TYR A 169 30.86 11.19 -17.79
C TYR A 169 32.15 11.67 -17.09
N HIS A 170 32.54 11.00 -16.01
CA HIS A 170 33.64 11.42 -15.14
C HIS A 170 34.95 10.67 -15.39
N VAL A 171 34.88 9.50 -16.03
CA VAL A 171 36.03 8.63 -16.29
C VAL A 171 36.10 8.37 -17.78
N SER A 172 37.12 8.94 -18.42
CA SER A 172 37.45 8.63 -19.82
C SER A 172 38.47 7.51 -19.84
N PHE A 173 38.14 6.46 -20.59
CA PHE A 173 38.95 5.25 -20.68
C PHE A 173 39.67 5.24 -22.03
N PRO A 174 40.91 4.74 -22.08
CA PRO A 174 41.59 4.60 -23.36
C PRO A 174 40.81 3.65 -24.28
N GLN A 175 40.79 3.97 -25.57
CA GLN A 175 40.13 3.13 -26.57
C GLN A 175 40.91 1.83 -26.75
N VAL A 176 40.30 0.71 -26.36
CA VAL A 176 40.89 -0.63 -26.47
C VAL A 176 40.37 -1.36 -27.71
N ILE A 177 39.16 -1.02 -28.14
CA ILE A 177 38.46 -1.64 -29.26
C ILE A 177 38.09 -0.55 -30.27
N ASN A 178 38.51 -0.71 -31.53
CA ASN A 178 38.08 0.17 -32.61
C ASN A 178 37.23 -0.62 -33.63
N PRO A 179 35.90 -0.47 -33.62
CA PRO A 179 35.04 -1.07 -34.62
C PRO A 179 35.23 -0.38 -35.99
N VAL A 180 35.73 -1.12 -37.00
CA VAL A 180 35.96 -0.58 -38.35
C VAL A 180 34.73 -0.87 -39.25
N PHE A 181 33.88 0.14 -39.39
CA PHE A 181 32.66 0.05 -40.21
C PHE A 181 33.01 0.03 -41.71
N GLY A 182 32.90 -1.14 -42.33
CA GLY A 182 33.14 -1.35 -43.77
C GLY A 182 33.89 -2.64 -44.09
N GLU A 183 34.77 -3.08 -43.18
CA GLU A 183 35.56 -4.30 -43.35
C GLU A 183 35.01 -5.49 -42.55
N GLY A 184 34.05 -5.25 -41.65
CA GLY A 184 33.48 -6.31 -40.80
C GLY A 184 34.41 -6.75 -39.67
N THR A 185 35.43 -5.94 -39.37
CA THR A 185 36.53 -6.26 -38.45
C THR A 185 36.46 -5.41 -37.19
N VAL A 186 37.03 -5.97 -36.12
CA VAL A 186 37.18 -5.32 -34.82
C VAL A 186 38.66 -5.32 -34.51
N ASP A 187 39.27 -4.14 -34.54
CA ASP A 187 40.69 -3.99 -34.26
C ASP A 187 40.91 -3.77 -32.76
N ILE A 188 41.87 -4.49 -32.19
CA ILE A 188 42.37 -4.24 -30.85
C ILE A 188 43.40 -3.12 -30.98
N VAL A 189 43.05 -1.93 -30.48
CA VAL A 189 43.97 -0.79 -30.47
C VAL A 189 44.77 -0.87 -29.18
N VAL A 190 46.10 -0.91 -29.30
CA VAL A 190 47.01 -0.74 -28.17
C VAL A 190 47.34 0.75 -28.10
N PRO A 191 46.83 1.49 -27.09
CA PRO A 191 47.09 2.92 -26.99
C PRO A 191 48.57 3.17 -26.75
N ASP A 192 49.17 4.13 -27.44
CA ASP A 192 50.58 4.52 -27.23
C ASP A 192 50.82 5.06 -25.81
N ASN A 193 49.79 5.63 -25.16
CA ASN A 193 49.78 6.02 -23.75
C ASN A 193 48.39 5.74 -23.14
N PRO A 194 48.15 4.59 -22.50
CA PRO A 194 46.89 4.31 -21.84
C PRO A 194 46.79 5.12 -20.54
N SER A 195 46.25 6.34 -20.62
CA SER A 195 45.89 7.13 -19.44
C SER A 195 44.39 7.11 -19.24
N VAL A 196 43.98 6.84 -18.00
CA VAL A 196 42.60 7.08 -17.55
C VAL A 196 42.53 8.55 -17.17
N GLU A 197 41.68 9.31 -17.86
CA GLU A 197 41.46 10.71 -17.54
C GLU A 197 40.25 10.85 -16.62
N PHE A 198 40.40 11.67 -15.58
CA PHE A 198 39.35 11.94 -14.62
C PHE A 198 38.85 13.38 -14.76
N ASN A 199 37.58 13.53 -15.14
CA ASN A 199 36.91 14.81 -15.18
C ASN A 199 36.27 15.10 -13.82
N SER A 200 36.90 15.94 -12.99
CA SER A 200 36.35 16.34 -11.70
C SER A 200 35.24 17.41 -11.78
N GLY A 201 35.01 17.98 -12.98
CA GLY A 201 34.04 19.06 -13.18
C GLY A 201 32.62 18.59 -12.83
N GLY A 202 32.00 19.21 -11.84
CA GLY A 202 30.61 18.90 -11.45
C GLY A 202 30.40 17.56 -10.75
N LEU A 203 31.47 16.82 -10.40
CA LEU A 203 31.38 15.47 -9.81
C LEU A 203 30.43 15.38 -8.63
N ILE A 204 30.60 16.25 -7.63
CA ILE A 204 29.75 16.24 -6.43
C ILE A 204 28.29 16.47 -6.81
N GLY A 205 28.02 17.42 -7.71
CA GLY A 205 26.66 17.72 -8.17
C GLY A 205 26.02 16.53 -8.88
N ASN A 206 26.74 15.92 -9.82
CA ASN A 206 26.25 14.76 -10.57
C ASN A 206 26.02 13.55 -9.66
N VAL A 207 26.95 13.26 -8.73
CA VAL A 207 26.79 12.18 -7.74
C VAL A 207 25.56 12.43 -6.86
N VAL A 208 25.40 13.64 -6.33
CA VAL A 208 24.24 13.99 -5.49
C VAL A 208 22.94 13.85 -6.28
N LEU A 209 22.88 14.36 -7.52
CA LEU A 209 21.69 14.21 -8.36
C LEU A 209 21.38 12.75 -8.68
N SER A 210 22.39 11.94 -9.02
CA SER A 210 22.22 10.49 -9.25
C SER A 210 21.73 9.75 -8.00
N VAL A 211 22.27 10.06 -6.82
CA VAL A 211 21.83 9.47 -5.56
C VAL A 211 20.39 9.87 -5.25
N ILE A 212 20.06 11.17 -5.35
CA ILE A 212 18.69 11.64 -5.14
C ILE A 212 17.74 10.95 -6.12
N PHE A 213 18.10 10.89 -7.41
CA PHE A 213 17.30 10.22 -8.43
C PHE A 213 17.04 8.75 -8.10
N ILE A 214 18.08 7.97 -7.79
CA ILE A 214 17.94 6.54 -7.50
C ILE A 214 17.13 6.32 -6.21
N VAL A 215 17.37 7.12 -5.17
CA VAL A 215 16.62 7.03 -3.90
C VAL A 215 15.15 7.38 -4.12
N THR A 216 14.86 8.48 -4.81
CA THR A 216 13.48 8.88 -5.12
C THR A 216 12.80 7.84 -6.04
N LEU A 217 13.51 7.31 -7.03
CA LEU A 217 12.99 6.27 -7.92
C LEU A 217 12.68 4.98 -7.15
N ARG A 218 13.55 4.60 -6.21
CA ARG A 218 13.31 3.47 -5.31
C ARG A 218 12.04 3.69 -4.49
N SER A 219 11.93 4.83 -3.80
CA SER A 219 10.74 5.18 -3.02
C SER A 219 9.47 5.27 -3.87
N PHE A 220 9.59 5.72 -5.12
CA PHE A 220 8.49 5.79 -6.06
C PHE A 220 7.93 4.39 -6.42
N PHE A 221 8.80 3.39 -6.58
CA PHE A 221 8.38 2.01 -6.87
C PHE A 221 8.00 1.20 -5.62
N GLU A 222 8.71 1.37 -4.51
CA GLU A 222 8.51 0.65 -3.23
C GLU A 222 7.26 1.12 -2.46
N TYR A 223 6.56 2.17 -2.90
CA TYR A 223 5.33 2.60 -2.25
C TYR A 223 4.20 1.58 -2.52
N ASP A 224 4.19 0.53 -1.69
CA ASP A 224 3.07 -0.35 -1.34
C ASP A 224 3.00 -0.33 0.19
N SER A 225 2.29 0.63 0.78
CA SER A 225 2.02 0.56 2.21
C SER A 225 0.87 -0.42 2.41
N ALA A 226 1.20 -1.65 2.82
CA ALA A 226 0.24 -2.47 3.52
C ALA A 226 0.03 -1.89 4.93
N GLU A 227 -1.20 -1.86 5.41
CA GLU A 227 -1.51 -1.48 6.79
C GLU A 227 -2.23 -2.67 7.45
N ASP A 228 -1.63 -3.20 8.50
CA ASP A 228 -2.16 -4.29 9.31
C ASP A 228 -2.86 -3.72 10.55
N PHE A 229 -4.19 -3.87 10.60
CA PHE A 229 -5.03 -3.53 11.74
C PHE A 229 -5.32 -4.77 12.56
N PHE A 230 -5.00 -4.72 13.85
CA PHE A 230 -5.32 -5.79 14.78
C PHE A 230 -6.28 -5.30 15.85
N ILE A 231 -7.40 -6.00 16.01
CA ILE A 231 -8.47 -5.64 16.92
C ILE A 231 -8.25 -6.33 18.26
N LEU A 232 -8.35 -5.55 19.33
CA LEU A 232 -8.26 -5.98 20.72
C LEU A 232 -9.50 -5.52 21.48
N GLY A 233 -9.98 -6.39 22.35
CA GLY A 233 -11.26 -6.21 23.03
C GLY A 233 -11.44 -7.22 24.17
N PRO A 234 -12.07 -6.83 25.30
CA PRO A 234 -12.56 -7.76 26.29
C PRO A 234 -13.46 -8.85 25.68
N VAL A 235 -13.73 -9.92 26.43
CA VAL A 235 -14.74 -10.91 26.02
C VAL A 235 -16.11 -10.25 25.97
N GLY A 236 -16.90 -10.56 24.94
CA GLY A 236 -18.24 -10.00 24.78
C GLY A 236 -18.28 -8.57 24.25
N SER A 237 -17.14 -7.93 24.03
CA SER A 237 -17.06 -6.54 23.53
C SER A 237 -17.47 -6.37 22.06
N GLY A 238 -18.01 -7.40 21.40
CA GLY A 238 -18.45 -7.30 20.01
C GLY A 238 -17.35 -7.37 18.93
N LYS A 239 -16.12 -7.83 19.23
CA LYS A 239 -15.02 -7.96 18.24
C LYS A 239 -15.41 -8.69 16.94
N SER A 240 -16.10 -9.83 17.08
CA SER A 240 -16.48 -10.67 15.95
C SER A 240 -17.52 -9.99 15.07
N LEU A 241 -18.56 -9.40 15.68
CA LEU A 241 -19.57 -8.60 14.98
C LEU A 241 -18.97 -7.33 14.36
N PHE A 242 -18.03 -6.68 15.03
CA PHE A 242 -17.29 -5.55 14.47
C PHE A 242 -16.57 -5.93 13.17
N LEU A 243 -15.91 -7.08 13.12
CA LEU A 243 -15.28 -7.57 11.89
C LEU A 243 -16.28 -7.89 10.78
N VAL A 244 -17.43 -8.49 11.12
CA VAL A 244 -18.50 -8.75 10.15
C VAL A 244 -19.01 -7.43 9.56
N GLY A 245 -19.30 -6.42 10.40
CA GLY A 245 -19.78 -5.11 9.93
C GLY A 245 -18.77 -4.42 9.03
N LYS A 246 -17.48 -4.51 9.39
CA LYS A 246 -16.39 -4.02 8.54
C LYS A 246 -16.30 -4.71 7.20
N TYR A 247 -16.47 -6.03 7.18
CA TYR A 247 -16.43 -6.82 5.97
C TYR A 247 -17.61 -6.50 5.03
N LEU A 248 -18.82 -6.36 5.58
CA LEU A 248 -20.01 -6.00 4.81
C LEU A 248 -19.89 -4.61 4.15
N GLU A 249 -19.40 -3.60 4.88
CA GLU A 249 -19.17 -2.27 4.31
C GLU A 249 -18.03 -2.27 3.28
N ALA A 250 -16.96 -3.04 3.50
CA ALA A 250 -15.90 -3.18 2.52
C ALA A 250 -16.40 -3.87 1.23
N LEU A 251 -17.34 -4.81 1.36
CA LEU A 251 -18.01 -5.45 0.22
C LEU A 251 -18.84 -4.46 -0.59
N ASP A 252 -19.63 -3.61 0.09
CA ASP A 252 -20.46 -2.61 -0.58
C ASP A 252 -19.62 -1.55 -1.31
N ASP A 253 -18.56 -1.05 -0.67
CA ASP A 253 -17.62 -0.09 -1.27
C ASP A 253 -16.87 -0.70 -2.48
N ALA A 254 -16.50 -1.98 -2.41
CA ALA A 254 -15.88 -2.70 -3.53
C ALA A 254 -16.85 -2.88 -4.71
N ALA A 255 -18.11 -3.23 -4.43
CA ALA A 255 -19.15 -3.36 -5.45
C ALA A 255 -19.45 -2.02 -6.14
N ALA A 256 -19.46 -0.92 -5.38
CA ALA A 256 -19.66 0.43 -5.92
C ALA A 256 -18.51 0.90 -6.82
N ARG A 257 -17.28 0.41 -6.61
CA ARG A 257 -16.07 0.86 -7.32
C ARG A 257 -15.71 0.02 -8.56
N ASP A 258 -16.48 -1.02 -8.89
CA ASP A 258 -16.12 -2.02 -9.92
C ASP A 258 -14.69 -2.55 -9.68
N ALA A 259 -14.33 -2.69 -8.40
CA ALA A 259 -12.99 -3.06 -8.00
C ALA A 259 -12.84 -4.58 -8.10
N ASP A 260 -12.12 -5.05 -9.13
CA ASP A 260 -11.80 -6.48 -9.37
C ASP A 260 -10.89 -7.11 -8.29
N THR A 261 -10.70 -6.49 -7.12
CA THR A 261 -9.76 -6.99 -6.10
C THR A 261 -10.48 -7.86 -5.07
N PRO A 262 -10.08 -9.13 -4.88
CA PRO A 262 -10.77 -10.06 -4.00
C PRO A 262 -10.43 -9.76 -2.53
N MET A 263 -11.43 -9.87 -1.65
CA MET A 263 -11.26 -9.56 -0.23
C MET A 263 -10.67 -10.70 0.63
N THR A 264 -10.44 -11.88 0.06
CA THR A 264 -9.80 -13.05 0.70
C THR A 264 -10.15 -13.23 2.21
N PRO A 265 -11.44 -13.33 2.58
CA PRO A 265 -11.84 -13.53 3.97
C PRO A 265 -11.43 -14.92 4.48
N SER A 266 -11.12 -15.00 5.77
CA SER A 266 -10.92 -16.28 6.48
C SER A 266 -12.19 -17.14 6.50
N ALA A 267 -12.02 -18.46 6.58
CA ALA A 267 -13.13 -19.40 6.66
C ALA A 267 -14.02 -19.12 7.90
N ASP A 268 -13.40 -18.84 9.04
CA ASP A 268 -14.09 -18.52 10.29
C ASP A 268 -14.91 -17.23 10.19
N LEU A 269 -14.42 -16.21 9.47
CA LEU A 269 -15.20 -15.00 9.21
C LEU A 269 -16.39 -15.28 8.30
N MET A 270 -16.21 -16.10 7.25
CA MET A 270 -17.31 -16.46 6.35
C MET A 270 -18.40 -17.30 7.04
N GLU A 271 -18.02 -18.13 8.01
CA GLU A 271 -18.97 -18.84 8.88
C GLU A 271 -19.81 -17.82 9.67
N LEU A 272 -19.16 -16.86 10.34
CA LEU A 272 -19.86 -15.81 11.09
C LEU A 272 -20.76 -14.92 10.21
N VAL A 273 -20.31 -14.55 9.01
CA VAL A 273 -21.13 -13.79 8.06
C VAL A 273 -22.37 -14.60 7.67
N SER A 274 -22.21 -15.91 7.47
CA SER A 274 -23.33 -16.81 7.15
C SER A 274 -24.29 -16.97 8.33
N GLU A 275 -23.79 -17.02 9.57
CA GLU A 275 -24.61 -17.03 10.78
C GLU A 275 -25.40 -15.73 10.95
N VAL A 276 -24.76 -14.57 10.73
CA VAL A 276 -25.42 -13.25 10.78
C VAL A 276 -26.48 -13.11 9.67
N ASP A 277 -26.23 -13.65 8.48
CA ASP A 277 -27.20 -13.65 7.39
C ASP A 277 -28.37 -14.61 7.66
N ALA A 278 -28.08 -15.78 8.24
CA ALA A 278 -29.08 -16.80 8.60
C ALA A 278 -29.90 -16.47 9.85
N ALA A 279 -29.42 -15.56 10.71
CA ALA A 279 -30.13 -15.12 11.90
C ALA A 279 -31.50 -14.54 11.50
N SER A 280 -32.56 -15.30 11.81
CA SER A 280 -33.93 -14.97 11.42
C SER A 280 -34.46 -13.77 12.22
N GLU A 281 -35.40 -13.01 11.64
CA GLU A 281 -36.02 -11.82 12.27
C GLU A 281 -36.61 -12.08 13.68
N ASP A 282 -36.83 -13.35 14.02
CA ASP A 282 -37.53 -13.80 15.23
C ASP A 282 -36.59 -14.40 16.30
N ALA A 283 -35.30 -14.63 16.02
CA ALA A 283 -34.40 -15.40 16.90
C ALA A 283 -33.27 -14.59 17.57
N GLY A 284 -33.15 -13.29 17.29
CA GLY A 284 -32.06 -12.47 17.86
C GLY A 284 -30.68 -12.83 17.30
N TRP A 285 -29.62 -12.34 17.95
CA TRP A 285 -28.23 -12.67 17.63
C TRP A 285 -27.88 -14.07 18.16
N GLU A 286 -28.32 -15.14 17.48
CA GLU A 286 -27.88 -16.52 17.80
C GLU A 286 -26.45 -16.77 17.31
N LEU A 287 -25.48 -16.05 17.87
CA LEU A 287 -24.06 -16.34 17.67
C LEU A 287 -23.65 -17.44 18.65
N GLY A 288 -23.23 -18.59 18.14
CA GLY A 288 -22.74 -19.68 18.99
C GLY A 288 -21.54 -19.21 19.81
N ALA A 289 -21.62 -19.30 21.14
CA ALA A 289 -20.47 -19.02 22.00
C ALA A 289 -19.32 -19.96 21.63
N THR A 290 -18.17 -19.40 21.26
CA THR A 290 -16.96 -20.15 20.91
C THR A 290 -16.56 -21.06 22.07
N ALA A 291 -16.26 -22.33 21.78
CA ALA A 291 -15.77 -23.27 22.79
C ALA A 291 -14.40 -22.82 23.32
N VAL A 292 -14.14 -23.04 24.61
CA VAL A 292 -12.95 -22.57 25.34
C VAL A 292 -11.61 -22.97 24.70
N ASP A 293 -11.62 -24.03 23.87
CA ASP A 293 -10.42 -24.60 23.26
C ASP A 293 -10.22 -24.22 21.78
N ASP A 294 -11.13 -23.43 21.18
CA ASP A 294 -11.10 -23.10 19.75
C ASP A 294 -10.84 -21.61 19.53
N VAL A 295 -9.71 -21.28 18.91
CA VAL A 295 -9.34 -19.89 18.58
C VAL A 295 -9.68 -19.65 17.12
N LYS A 296 -10.79 -18.96 16.89
CA LYS A 296 -11.17 -18.50 15.55
C LYS A 296 -10.28 -17.35 15.12
N ASN A 297 -9.71 -17.46 13.93
CA ASN A 297 -8.90 -16.41 13.32
C ASN A 297 -9.75 -15.66 12.32
N LEU A 298 -10.25 -14.51 12.74
CA LEU A 298 -11.15 -13.68 11.96
C LEU A 298 -10.30 -12.64 11.23
N GLU A 299 -10.17 -12.77 9.92
CA GLU A 299 -9.45 -11.80 9.11
C GLU A 299 -10.01 -11.67 7.70
N PHE A 300 -9.81 -10.50 7.11
CA PHE A 300 -9.98 -10.27 5.67
C PHE A 300 -8.99 -9.19 5.20
N ASN A 301 -8.76 -9.17 3.90
CA ASN A 301 -7.95 -8.14 3.26
C ASN A 301 -8.85 -7.32 2.34
N TYR A 302 -8.57 -6.05 2.16
CA TYR A 302 -9.21 -5.28 1.11
C TYR A 302 -8.24 -4.24 0.59
N VAL A 303 -8.57 -3.70 -0.59
CA VAL A 303 -7.77 -2.64 -1.20
C VAL A 303 -8.56 -1.35 -1.19
N LYS A 304 -7.98 -0.33 -0.58
CA LYS A 304 -8.58 1.00 -0.49
C LYS A 304 -7.63 2.09 -0.95
N GLY A 305 -8.20 3.13 -1.53
CA GLY A 305 -7.48 4.23 -2.17
C GLY A 305 -7.59 4.20 -3.70
N SER A 306 -7.93 5.34 -4.29
CA SER A 306 -8.07 5.49 -5.75
C SER A 306 -6.75 5.81 -6.46
N VAL A 307 -5.84 6.51 -5.77
CA VAL A 307 -4.55 6.96 -6.31
C VAL A 307 -3.40 6.06 -5.84
N PHE A 308 -3.47 5.63 -4.58
CA PHE A 308 -2.56 4.65 -4.00
C PHE A 308 -3.39 3.56 -3.31
N PRO A 309 -3.75 2.51 -4.03
CA PRO A 309 -4.38 1.37 -3.41
C PRO A 309 -3.44 0.78 -2.36
N LYS A 310 -3.87 0.81 -1.10
CA LYS A 310 -3.20 0.16 0.03
C LYS A 310 -3.84 -1.19 0.27
N ASN A 311 -3.03 -2.19 0.56
CA ASN A 311 -3.53 -3.46 1.06
C ASN A 311 -3.80 -3.28 2.55
N ILE A 312 -5.07 -3.26 2.93
CA ILE A 312 -5.47 -3.17 4.33
C ILE A 312 -5.85 -4.58 4.76
N ARG A 313 -5.18 -5.06 5.81
CA ARG A 313 -5.56 -6.29 6.49
C ARG A 313 -6.20 -5.93 7.79
N ILE A 314 -7.40 -6.43 8.03
CA ILE A 314 -8.06 -6.30 9.33
C ILE A 314 -8.21 -7.70 9.91
N GLY A 315 -7.75 -7.87 11.16
CA GLY A 315 -7.86 -9.15 11.84
C GLY A 315 -8.12 -9.02 13.33
N SER A 316 -8.72 -10.07 13.88
CA SER A 316 -8.88 -10.33 15.31
C SER A 316 -8.62 -11.81 15.55
N LEU A 317 -8.20 -12.13 16.76
CA LEU A 317 -8.33 -13.47 17.29
C LEU A 317 -9.54 -13.49 18.22
N ASP A 318 -10.33 -14.55 18.15
CA ASP A 318 -11.32 -14.81 19.19
C ASP A 318 -10.61 -15.58 20.32
N TYR A 319 -10.50 -14.93 21.47
CA TYR A 319 -9.75 -15.43 22.63
C TYR A 319 -10.52 -15.16 23.93
N ALA A 320 -10.30 -16.02 24.92
CA ALA A 320 -10.82 -15.84 26.27
C ALA A 320 -10.15 -14.63 26.98
N GLY A 321 -10.91 -13.93 27.84
CA GLY A 321 -10.50 -12.64 28.41
C GLY A 321 -9.21 -12.71 29.20
N GLU A 322 -8.93 -13.85 29.81
CA GLU A 322 -7.69 -14.13 30.56
C GLU A 322 -6.42 -13.92 29.72
N TYR A 323 -6.49 -14.08 28.39
CA TYR A 323 -5.36 -13.83 27.50
C TYR A 323 -5.05 -12.34 27.34
N LEU A 324 -6.05 -11.46 27.47
CA LEU A 324 -5.84 -10.01 27.39
C LEU A 324 -4.99 -9.52 28.57
N ASP A 325 -5.24 -10.07 29.76
CA ASP A 325 -4.51 -9.72 30.99
C ASP A 325 -3.08 -10.28 31.01
N GLN A 326 -2.86 -11.38 30.31
CA GLN A 326 -1.53 -12.00 30.18
C GLN A 326 -0.70 -11.40 29.04
N LEU A 327 -1.35 -10.69 28.11
CA LEU A 327 -0.73 -10.16 26.91
C LEU A 327 0.44 -9.21 27.18
N PRO A 328 0.40 -8.26 28.13
CA PRO A 328 1.55 -7.38 28.42
C PRO A 328 2.83 -8.16 28.76
N ASN A 329 2.70 -9.17 29.61
CA ASN A 329 3.83 -10.04 29.99
C ASN A 329 4.37 -10.83 28.79
N ALA A 330 3.47 -11.30 27.93
CA ALA A 330 3.84 -11.99 26.69
C ALA A 330 4.54 -11.04 25.69
N LEU A 331 4.11 -9.79 25.60
CA LEU A 331 4.72 -8.76 24.74
C LEU A 331 6.14 -8.39 25.20
N ALA A 332 6.41 -8.43 26.50
CA ALA A 332 7.73 -8.22 27.07
C ALA A 332 8.69 -9.43 26.92
N SER A 333 8.14 -10.63 26.68
CA SER A 333 8.91 -11.89 26.62
C SER A 333 9.30 -12.27 25.18
N ALA A 334 10.40 -13.00 24.99
CA ALA A 334 10.74 -13.51 23.66
C ALA A 334 9.69 -14.54 23.18
N PRO A 335 9.37 -14.64 21.88
CA PRO A 335 8.34 -15.56 21.38
C PRO A 335 8.57 -17.02 21.78
N GLU A 336 9.82 -17.45 21.90
CA GLU A 336 10.18 -18.82 22.28
C GLU A 336 9.92 -19.12 23.76
N GLU A 337 9.78 -18.10 24.61
CA GLU A 337 9.60 -18.22 26.06
C GLU A 337 8.11 -18.28 26.47
N ILE A 338 7.20 -18.03 25.54
CA ILE A 338 5.75 -18.04 25.80
C ILE A 338 5.24 -19.47 25.60
N ASP A 339 4.98 -20.20 26.69
CA ASP A 339 4.55 -21.61 26.63
C ASP A 339 3.20 -21.80 25.93
N ASP A 340 2.27 -20.86 26.12
CA ASP A 340 0.93 -20.92 25.55
C ASP A 340 0.94 -20.49 24.06
N SER A 341 0.50 -21.39 23.17
CA SER A 341 0.49 -21.13 21.74
C SER A 341 -0.51 -20.04 21.30
N ILE A 342 -1.62 -19.89 22.01
CA ILE A 342 -2.66 -18.88 21.73
C ILE A 342 -2.12 -17.52 22.13
N LEU A 343 -1.59 -17.41 23.36
CA LEU A 343 -0.98 -16.19 23.87
C LEU A 343 0.22 -15.76 23.01
N ARG A 344 1.05 -16.74 22.57
CA ARG A 344 2.17 -16.49 21.65
C ARG A 344 1.68 -15.91 20.32
N ARG A 345 0.62 -16.49 19.74
CA ARG A 345 0.02 -16.00 18.49
C ARG A 345 -0.58 -14.60 18.67
N LEU A 346 -1.28 -14.35 19.78
CA LEU A 346 -1.84 -13.04 20.10
C LEU A 346 -0.75 -11.97 20.23
N ALA A 347 0.30 -12.25 21.02
CA ALA A 347 1.45 -11.35 21.18
C ALA A 347 2.17 -11.09 19.84
N GLN A 348 2.31 -12.11 18.99
CA GLN A 348 2.87 -11.94 17.64
C GLN A 348 2.01 -11.00 16.78
N ARG A 349 0.69 -11.21 16.73
CA ARG A 349 -0.24 -10.37 15.96
C ARG A 349 -0.19 -8.90 16.40
N VAL A 350 -0.12 -8.66 17.70
CA VAL A 350 -0.03 -7.30 18.26
C VAL A 350 1.30 -6.63 17.89
N ARG A 351 2.41 -7.37 17.87
CA ARG A 351 3.72 -6.85 17.43
C ARG A 351 3.80 -6.56 15.93
N GLU A 352 3.09 -7.35 15.12
CA GLU A 352 3.06 -7.20 13.66
C GLU A 352 2.12 -6.06 13.21
N ALA A 353 1.12 -5.71 14.03
CA ALA A 353 0.14 -4.69 13.70
C ALA A 353 0.77 -3.30 13.55
N ASN A 354 0.36 -2.57 12.51
CA ASN A 354 0.71 -1.15 12.37
C ASN A 354 -0.22 -0.27 13.21
N THR A 355 -1.47 -0.70 13.36
CA THR A 355 -2.49 -0.02 14.16
C THR A 355 -3.25 -1.02 15.03
N LEU A 356 -3.37 -0.74 16.33
CA LEU A 356 -4.26 -1.45 17.24
C LEU A 356 -5.62 -0.77 17.26
N VAL A 357 -6.68 -1.55 17.08
CA VAL A 357 -8.06 -1.11 17.23
C VAL A 357 -8.55 -1.59 18.59
N LEU A 358 -8.73 -0.67 19.53
CA LEU A 358 -9.17 -0.98 20.89
C LEU A 358 -10.67 -0.79 20.99
N ILE A 359 -11.39 -1.87 21.32
CA ILE A 359 -12.85 -1.87 21.40
C ILE A 359 -13.30 -1.48 22.82
N LEU A 360 -14.30 -0.60 22.89
CA LEU A 360 -15.05 -0.21 24.08
C LEU A 360 -16.50 -0.71 23.95
N ASP A 361 -16.99 -1.45 24.93
CA ASP A 361 -18.32 -2.06 24.90
C ASP A 361 -19.37 -1.13 25.54
N MET A 362 -20.27 -0.56 24.73
CA MET A 362 -21.25 0.41 25.24
C MET A 362 -22.39 -0.22 26.05
N GLU A 363 -22.73 -1.50 25.84
CA GLU A 363 -23.71 -2.18 26.70
C GLU A 363 -23.18 -2.33 28.13
N ARG A 364 -21.88 -2.62 28.28
CA ARG A 364 -21.25 -2.68 29.61
C ARG A 364 -21.19 -1.32 30.27
N TYR A 365 -20.90 -0.28 29.49
CA TYR A 365 -20.91 1.10 29.98
C TYR A 365 -22.30 1.48 30.51
N GLU A 366 -23.36 1.26 29.72
CA GLU A 366 -24.74 1.54 30.12
C GLU A 366 -25.18 0.71 31.35
N GLY A 367 -24.73 -0.54 31.43
CA GLY A 367 -25.00 -1.45 32.54
C GLY A 367 -24.23 -1.16 33.84
N ASP A 368 -23.45 -0.06 33.92
CA ASP A 368 -22.53 0.25 35.02
C ASP A 368 -21.52 -0.90 35.31
N GLU A 369 -21.18 -1.69 34.29
CA GLU A 369 -20.20 -2.78 34.38
C GLU A 369 -18.79 -2.30 34.02
N SER A 370 -17.75 -2.98 34.53
CA SER A 370 -16.38 -2.67 34.10
C SER A 370 -16.21 -2.96 32.61
N LEU A 371 -15.68 -1.98 31.89
CA LEU A 371 -15.30 -2.12 30.49
C LEU A 371 -14.18 -3.15 30.29
N GLY A 372 -13.40 -3.51 31.33
CA GLY A 372 -12.30 -4.48 31.21
C GLY A 372 -11.13 -3.99 30.36
N ILE A 373 -10.88 -2.68 30.37
CA ILE A 373 -9.89 -2.00 29.51
C ILE A 373 -8.59 -1.69 30.26
N GLU A 374 -8.44 -2.11 31.51
CA GLU A 374 -7.27 -1.86 32.34
C GLU A 374 -5.99 -2.41 31.70
N SER A 375 -6.09 -3.60 31.09
CA SER A 375 -4.97 -4.26 30.40
C SER A 375 -4.51 -3.51 29.14
N TYR A 376 -5.30 -2.55 28.61
CA TYR A 376 -4.88 -1.75 27.46
C TYR A 376 -3.69 -0.85 27.78
N PHE A 377 -3.62 -0.26 28.97
CA PHE A 377 -2.52 0.63 29.34
C PHE A 377 -1.18 -0.10 29.30
N ASP A 378 -1.14 -1.30 29.89
CA ASP A 378 0.07 -2.13 29.88
C ASP A 378 0.43 -2.64 28.46
N ILE A 379 -0.56 -2.89 27.60
CA ILE A 379 -0.34 -3.24 26.19
C ILE A 379 0.25 -2.04 25.43
N LEU A 380 -0.27 -0.84 25.64
CA LEU A 380 0.21 0.38 24.99
C LEU A 380 1.64 0.70 25.41
N ASP A 381 1.95 0.59 26.69
CA ASP A 381 3.32 0.74 27.22
C ASP A 381 4.28 -0.31 26.62
N ALA A 382 3.80 -1.53 26.37
CA ALA A 382 4.60 -2.58 25.75
C ALA A 382 4.77 -2.41 24.23
N THR A 383 4.01 -1.52 23.59
CA THR A 383 3.92 -1.37 22.13
C THR A 383 4.24 0.04 21.61
N ASP A 384 4.98 0.85 22.38
CA ASP A 384 5.45 2.26 22.21
C ASP A 384 5.48 2.92 20.81
N SER A 385 5.50 2.18 19.70
CA SER A 385 5.47 2.67 18.32
C SER A 385 4.18 2.40 17.53
N THR A 386 3.19 1.69 18.09
CA THR A 386 1.99 1.27 17.35
C THR A 386 0.90 2.35 17.40
N LYS A 387 0.29 2.65 16.25
CA LYS A 387 -0.84 3.59 16.21
C LYS A 387 -2.04 2.98 16.93
N VAL A 388 -2.89 3.82 17.51
CA VAL A 388 -4.08 3.36 18.22
C VAL A 388 -5.33 4.00 17.63
N LEU A 389 -6.39 3.22 17.54
CA LEU A 389 -7.71 3.65 17.13
C LEU A 389 -8.71 3.16 18.18
N LEU A 390 -9.43 4.08 18.80
CA LEU A 390 -10.47 3.76 19.77
C LEU A 390 -11.81 3.62 19.07
N VAL A 391 -12.53 2.54 19.35
CA VAL A 391 -13.83 2.25 18.74
C VAL A 391 -14.81 1.86 19.83
N ALA A 392 -15.92 2.57 19.91
CA ALA A 392 -17.05 2.21 20.75
C ALA A 392 -18.01 1.34 19.92
N THR A 393 -18.23 0.10 20.37
CA THR A 393 -19.15 -0.86 19.73
C THR A 393 -20.45 -0.94 20.50
N LYS A 394 -21.52 -1.40 19.82
CA LYS A 394 -22.88 -1.49 20.38
C LYS A 394 -23.42 -0.13 20.81
N CYS A 395 -23.05 0.89 20.05
CA CYS A 395 -23.51 2.26 20.26
C CYS A 395 -25.01 2.46 19.98
N ASP A 396 -25.77 1.44 19.58
CA ASP A 396 -27.23 1.51 19.46
C ASP A 396 -27.89 1.90 20.79
N VAL A 397 -27.29 1.51 21.93
CA VAL A 397 -27.78 1.94 23.26
C VAL A 397 -27.64 3.45 23.48
N LEU A 398 -26.50 4.04 23.08
CA LEU A 398 -26.28 5.48 23.18
C LEU A 398 -27.00 6.26 22.07
N ALA A 399 -27.30 5.60 20.95
CA ALA A 399 -28.05 6.20 19.84
C ALA A 399 -29.49 6.51 20.24
N GLU A 400 -30.11 5.62 21.03
CA GLU A 400 -31.44 5.84 21.63
C GLU A 400 -31.41 6.99 22.64
N GLU A 401 -30.40 7.02 23.52
CA GLU A 401 -30.23 8.12 24.49
C GLU A 401 -30.04 9.47 23.79
N PHE A 402 -29.23 9.50 22.73
CA PHE A 402 -29.04 10.69 21.90
C PHE A 402 -30.33 11.17 21.23
N GLU A 403 -31.13 10.25 20.67
CA GLU A 403 -32.41 10.60 20.06
C GLU A 403 -33.38 11.19 21.10
N ASP A 404 -33.43 10.60 22.30
CA ASP A 404 -34.29 11.05 23.40
C ASP A 404 -33.86 12.40 23.98
N GLU A 405 -32.56 12.63 24.18
CA GLU A 405 -32.02 13.86 24.79
C GLU A 405 -31.94 15.03 23.82
N MET A 406 -31.48 14.77 22.59
CA MET A 406 -31.18 15.81 21.60
C MET A 406 -32.33 16.01 20.60
N GLY A 407 -33.24 15.04 20.48
CA GLY A 407 -34.34 15.07 19.50
C GLY A 407 -33.85 14.99 18.06
N LEU A 408 -32.65 14.43 17.84
CA LEU A 408 -32.01 14.28 16.55
C LEU A 408 -31.85 12.79 16.23
N ASP A 409 -32.12 12.44 14.97
CA ASP A 409 -31.89 11.08 14.49
C ASP A 409 -30.37 10.82 14.35
N PRO A 410 -29.81 9.81 15.04
CA PRO A 410 -28.36 9.56 15.08
C PRO A 410 -27.78 9.13 13.72
N VAL A 411 -28.62 8.63 12.80
CA VAL A 411 -28.19 8.25 11.45
C VAL A 411 -28.03 9.48 10.57
N MET A 412 -29.00 10.41 10.62
CA MET A 412 -28.94 11.66 9.86
C MET A 412 -27.92 12.66 10.42
N TYR A 413 -27.69 12.64 11.73
CA TYR A 413 -26.80 13.56 12.44
C TYR A 413 -25.63 12.81 13.08
N PHE A 414 -24.98 11.94 12.30
CA PHE A 414 -23.92 11.05 12.80
C PHE A 414 -22.70 11.79 13.39
N ASP A 415 -22.32 12.94 12.81
CA ASP A 415 -21.23 13.76 13.37
C ASP A 415 -21.59 14.31 14.76
N ASP A 416 -22.83 14.79 14.95
CA ASP A 416 -23.32 15.25 16.26
C ASP A 416 -23.43 14.09 17.26
N PHE A 417 -23.86 12.91 16.80
CA PHE A 417 -23.89 11.69 17.61
C PHE A 417 -22.49 11.25 18.03
N LYS A 418 -21.51 11.35 17.14
CA LYS A 418 -20.12 11.03 17.45
C LYS A 418 -19.52 11.98 18.49
N ASP A 419 -19.81 13.28 18.39
CA ASP A 419 -19.43 14.26 19.40
C ASP A 419 -20.09 13.93 20.75
N TYR A 420 -21.38 13.57 20.75
CA TYR A 420 -22.11 13.13 21.93
C TYR A 420 -21.45 11.92 22.60
N VAL A 421 -21.14 10.85 21.86
CA VAL A 421 -20.49 9.65 22.41
C VAL A 421 -19.12 9.99 23.01
N ASN A 422 -18.32 10.82 22.33
CA ASN A 422 -17.02 11.23 22.84
C ASN A 422 -17.16 12.06 24.13
N GLU A 423 -18.09 13.00 24.18
CA GLU A 423 -18.34 13.82 25.37
C GLU A 423 -18.83 12.96 26.54
N THR A 424 -19.83 12.10 26.30
CA THR A 424 -20.40 11.20 27.32
C THR A 424 -19.34 10.31 27.94
N LEU A 425 -18.56 9.60 27.12
CA LEU A 425 -17.54 8.68 27.62
C LEU A 425 -16.39 9.39 28.33
N VAL A 426 -15.88 10.51 27.79
CA VAL A 426 -14.73 11.23 28.36
C VAL A 426 -15.10 12.01 29.62
N GLN A 427 -16.34 12.47 29.75
CA GLN A 427 -16.79 13.20 30.94
C GLN A 427 -17.14 12.26 32.09
N ASN A 428 -17.77 11.11 31.78
CA ASN A 428 -18.37 10.26 32.80
C ASN A 428 -17.49 9.07 33.21
N ASP A 429 -16.57 8.61 32.35
CA ASP A 429 -15.64 7.52 32.67
C ASP A 429 -14.19 8.01 32.77
N GLN A 430 -13.63 7.92 33.99
CA GLN A 430 -12.26 8.34 34.25
C GLN A 430 -11.23 7.47 33.51
N THR A 431 -11.46 6.18 33.38
CA THR A 431 -10.57 5.22 32.72
C THR A 431 -10.53 5.49 31.22
N VAL A 432 -11.69 5.70 30.59
CA VAL A 432 -11.78 6.07 29.16
C VAL A 432 -11.10 7.41 28.91
N ARG A 433 -11.31 8.41 29.78
CA ARG A 433 -10.61 9.70 29.67
C ARG A 433 -9.10 9.55 29.69
N THR A 434 -8.56 8.70 30.58
CA THR A 434 -7.12 8.44 30.64
C THR A 434 -6.64 7.71 29.38
N LEU A 435 -7.38 6.72 28.88
CA LEU A 435 -7.05 6.04 27.62
C LEU A 435 -7.01 6.99 26.42
N VAL A 436 -7.95 7.93 26.32
CA VAL A 436 -7.94 8.97 25.28
C VAL A 436 -6.71 9.87 25.41
N GLN A 437 -6.29 10.22 26.63
CA GLN A 437 -5.08 11.03 26.85
C GLN A 437 -3.80 10.29 26.45
N ASP A 438 -3.68 9.01 26.82
CA ASP A 438 -2.51 8.18 26.51
C ASP A 438 -2.40 7.88 25.00
N THR A 439 -3.53 7.86 24.30
CA THR A 439 -3.59 7.71 22.84
C THR A 439 -3.50 9.04 22.09
N ALA A 440 -2.88 10.06 22.69
CA ALA A 440 -2.65 11.40 22.14
C ALA A 440 -3.93 12.15 21.72
N GLY A 441 -5.02 11.96 22.47
CA GLY A 441 -6.33 12.56 22.18
C GLY A 441 -7.04 11.87 21.02
N SER A 442 -6.85 10.56 20.86
CA SER A 442 -7.56 9.82 19.82
C SER A 442 -9.06 9.85 20.08
N GLU A 443 -9.78 10.34 19.08
CA GLU A 443 -11.23 10.36 19.05
C GLU A 443 -11.80 8.94 18.97
N ILE A 444 -12.83 8.68 19.77
CA ILE A 444 -13.55 7.40 19.83
C ILE A 444 -14.55 7.35 18.68
N HIS A 445 -14.54 6.26 17.91
CA HIS A 445 -15.49 6.07 16.81
C HIS A 445 -16.66 5.20 17.23
N PRO A 446 -17.90 5.72 17.24
CA PRO A 446 -19.06 4.89 17.49
C PRO A 446 -19.36 4.03 16.27
N VAL A 447 -19.63 2.74 16.51
CA VAL A 447 -20.11 1.80 15.50
C VAL A 447 -21.17 0.90 16.09
N TYR A 448 -22.21 0.62 15.32
CA TYR A 448 -23.31 -0.24 15.76
C TYR A 448 -24.09 -0.82 14.58
N TYR A 449 -24.84 -1.87 14.86
CA TYR A 449 -25.91 -2.34 13.98
C TYR A 449 -27.19 -1.65 14.40
N GLN A 450 -27.96 -1.15 13.45
CA GLN A 450 -29.26 -0.60 13.79
C GLN A 450 -30.16 -1.74 14.26
N THR A 451 -30.72 -1.62 15.46
CA THR A 451 -31.58 -2.64 16.07
C THR A 451 -32.97 -2.10 16.34
N THR A 452 -33.92 -3.00 16.53
CA THR A 452 -35.25 -2.68 17.04
C THR A 452 -35.61 -3.70 18.13
N GLU A 453 -36.36 -3.28 19.14
CA GLU A 453 -36.85 -4.21 20.15
C GLU A 453 -38.02 -5.05 19.61
N ARG A 454 -37.87 -6.38 19.66
CA ARG A 454 -38.97 -7.33 19.45
C ARG A 454 -38.98 -8.35 20.58
N ASN A 455 -40.13 -8.55 21.22
CA ASN A 455 -40.31 -9.49 22.34
C ASN A 455 -39.35 -9.28 23.53
N GLY A 456 -38.83 -8.06 23.73
CA GLY A 456 -37.87 -7.75 24.79
C GLY A 456 -36.42 -8.12 24.45
N GLU A 457 -36.14 -8.47 23.20
CA GLU A 457 -34.79 -8.71 22.67
C GLU A 457 -34.49 -7.72 21.54
N ARG A 458 -33.23 -7.26 21.44
CA ARG A 458 -32.75 -6.42 20.34
C ARG A 458 -32.50 -7.30 19.11
N VAL A 459 -33.21 -7.02 18.02
CA VAL A 459 -33.02 -7.70 16.72
C VAL A 459 -32.47 -6.71 15.70
N PRO A 460 -31.55 -7.13 14.80
CA PRO A 460 -31.02 -6.24 13.77
C PRO A 460 -32.09 -5.82 12.77
N MET A 461 -32.12 -4.53 12.45
CA MET A 461 -32.89 -4.00 11.34
C MET A 461 -32.22 -4.37 10.02
N ARG A 462 -33.03 -4.84 9.08
CA ARG A 462 -32.58 -5.22 7.74
C ARG A 462 -33.10 -4.24 6.69
N ASP A 463 -32.32 -4.03 5.64
CA ASP A 463 -32.69 -3.20 4.49
C ASP A 463 -33.66 -3.93 3.54
N VAL A 464 -34.02 -3.27 2.43
CA VAL A 464 -34.89 -3.85 1.39
C VAL A 464 -34.32 -5.09 0.72
N ASN A 465 -33.01 -5.34 0.83
CA ASN A 465 -32.32 -6.49 0.27
C ASN A 465 -32.12 -7.61 1.31
N GLY A 466 -32.54 -7.40 2.56
CA GLY A 466 -32.36 -8.33 3.66
C GLY A 466 -31.00 -8.21 4.37
N ASN A 467 -30.18 -7.22 4.02
CA ASN A 467 -28.87 -7.00 4.65
C ASN A 467 -29.05 -6.26 5.97
N VAL A 468 -28.24 -6.58 6.98
CA VAL A 468 -28.19 -5.83 8.24
C VAL A 468 -27.72 -4.40 8.01
N GLN A 469 -28.31 -3.44 8.73
CA GLN A 469 -27.94 -2.03 8.62
C GLN A 469 -26.82 -1.70 9.63
N THR A 470 -25.70 -1.20 9.11
CA THR A 470 -24.49 -0.83 9.85
C THR A 470 -24.31 0.69 9.88
N MET A 471 -23.89 1.22 11.03
CA MET A 471 -23.67 2.67 11.24
C MET A 471 -22.24 2.91 11.75
N GLY A 472 -21.58 3.95 11.25
CA GLY A 472 -20.21 4.34 11.62
C GLY A 472 -19.08 3.47 11.04
N PHE A 473 -19.42 2.32 10.46
CA PHE A 473 -18.43 1.38 9.91
C PHE A 473 -17.77 1.91 8.65
N ASN A 474 -18.50 2.64 7.80
CA ASN A 474 -17.97 3.23 6.56
C ASN A 474 -16.98 4.37 6.86
N GLU A 475 -17.36 5.31 7.72
CA GLU A 475 -16.52 6.42 8.19
C GLU A 475 -15.23 5.88 8.83
N LEU A 476 -15.35 4.82 9.62
CA LEU A 476 -14.20 4.18 10.23
C LEU A 476 -13.34 3.44 9.19
N LEU A 477 -13.92 2.87 8.13
CA LEU A 477 -13.15 2.27 7.03
C LEU A 477 -12.39 3.36 6.28
N ASP A 478 -12.96 4.55 6.10
CA ASP A 478 -12.30 5.71 5.50
C ASP A 478 -11.12 6.19 6.36
N LYS A 479 -11.26 6.16 7.69
CA LYS A 479 -10.17 6.52 8.60
C LYS A 479 -9.03 5.49 8.62
N MET A 480 -9.32 4.21 8.34
CA MET A 480 -8.33 3.13 8.30
C MET A 480 -7.47 3.14 7.02
N GLY A 481 -7.85 3.87 5.97
CA GLY A 481 -7.01 4.10 4.80
C GLY A 481 -7.77 4.53 3.58
#